data_AF-A0A5N7A3P2-F1
#
_entry.id   AF-A0A5N7A3P2-F1
#
_cell.length_a   1.000
_cell.length_b   1.000
_cell.length_c   1.000
_cell.angle_alpha   90.00
_cell.angle_beta   90.00
_cell.angle_gamma   90.00
#
_symmetry.space_group_name_H-M   'P 1'
#
loop_
_entity.id
_entity.type
_entity.pdbx_description
1 polymer ?
#
loop_
_entity_poly.entity_id
_entity_poly.type
_entity_poly.pdbx_seq_one_letter_code
_entity_poly.pdbx_strand_id
1 'polypeptide(L)'
;MKYREYALASNTAGPAETLFFYNAYLIEFKTVSNPKQRKLAKGCVGAQSPTPCTYKNFVKHILYRGEKLQVEDVKFRDTLDNAGTAGITETSKRLRERGFKCVYDLSRLVEGAGKATPFSKVFEAVEEQIKEKLSLSSVESERNNMKTALKLIKQNRVADNMKYFIKELETRMGIEFVKSPRTTDDGRAWQVYETKETASKYPIHDNLSKEAQDIVKKLRDGKIVVKDWSFLSHQAVIVKVKDLQKLVNKC
;
A
#
# COMPACT_ATOMS: atom_id res chain seq x y z
N MET A 1 -8.70 -24.53 8.16
CA MET A 1 -9.55 -23.36 7.93
C MET A 1 -8.74 -22.33 7.13
N LYS A 2 -9.05 -22.10 5.85
CA LYS A 2 -8.31 -21.14 5.00
C LYS A 2 -8.78 -19.71 5.35
N TYR A 3 -7.90 -18.92 5.95
CA TYR A 3 -8.17 -17.54 6.37
C TYR A 3 -8.38 -16.65 5.12
N ARG A 4 -9.53 -15.96 5.03
CA ARG A 4 -9.85 -15.05 3.92
C ARG A 4 -9.31 -13.65 4.24
N GLU A 5 -8.39 -13.16 3.41
CA GLU A 5 -7.99 -11.76 3.37
C GLU A 5 -9.17 -10.92 2.84
N TYR A 6 -9.60 -9.90 3.60
CA TYR A 6 -10.59 -8.93 3.12
C TYR A 6 -9.92 -7.90 2.21
N ALA A 7 -10.65 -7.43 1.20
CA ALA A 7 -10.23 -6.42 0.24
C ALA A 7 -10.22 -5.00 0.87
N LEU A 8 -9.37 -4.78 1.89
CA LEU A 8 -9.25 -3.47 2.53
C LEU A 8 -7.95 -2.80 2.12
N ALA A 9 -8.07 -1.87 1.17
CA ALA A 9 -7.15 -0.76 1.05
C ALA A 9 -7.07 -0.04 2.40
N SER A 10 -5.86 0.34 2.82
CA SER A 10 -5.71 1.13 4.04
C SER A 10 -6.04 2.58 3.71
N ASN A 11 -6.85 3.26 4.54
CA ASN A 11 -7.06 4.70 4.35
C ASN A 11 -5.77 5.52 4.52
N THR A 12 -4.74 4.97 5.18
CA THR A 12 -3.46 5.65 5.37
C THR A 12 -2.48 5.34 4.25
N ALA A 13 -2.42 4.09 3.78
CA ALA A 13 -1.55 3.70 2.67
C ALA A 13 -2.18 3.95 1.30
N GLY A 14 -3.51 4.02 1.23
CA GLY A 14 -4.32 4.08 0.03
C GLY A 14 -3.92 5.16 -0.97
N PRO A 15 -3.61 6.40 -0.55
CA PRO A 15 -3.08 7.40 -1.46
C PRO A 15 -1.80 6.97 -2.19
N ALA A 16 -0.84 6.37 -1.47
CA ALA A 16 0.36 5.82 -2.08
C ALA A 16 0.08 4.57 -2.94
N GLU A 17 -0.86 3.71 -2.54
CA GLU A 17 -1.32 2.55 -3.34
C GLU A 17 -1.92 3.00 -4.67
N THR A 18 -2.74 4.04 -4.64
CA THR A 18 -3.36 4.64 -5.82
C THR A 18 -2.31 5.19 -6.79
N LEU A 19 -1.29 5.87 -6.27
CA LEU A 19 -0.16 6.37 -7.06
C LEU A 19 0.66 5.25 -7.67
N PHE A 20 0.90 4.15 -6.93
CA PHE A 20 1.54 2.96 -7.46
C PHE A 20 0.73 2.36 -8.63
N PHE A 21 -0.58 2.18 -8.46
CA PHE A 21 -1.44 1.64 -9.50
C PHE A 21 -1.51 2.52 -10.75
N TYR A 22 -1.54 3.85 -10.57
CA TYR A 22 -1.53 4.78 -11.69
C TYR A 22 -0.23 4.67 -12.50
N ASN A 23 0.93 4.61 -11.84
CA ASN A 23 2.20 4.45 -12.55
C ASN A 23 2.28 3.07 -13.25
N ALA A 24 1.76 2.00 -12.64
CA ALA A 24 1.66 0.70 -13.31
C ALA A 24 0.75 0.74 -14.56
N TYR A 25 -0.38 1.44 -14.47
CA TYR A 25 -1.26 1.71 -15.62
C TYR A 25 -0.53 2.48 -16.72
N LEU A 26 0.26 3.51 -16.38
CA LEU A 26 1.05 4.25 -17.36
C LEU A 26 2.10 3.37 -18.05
N ILE A 27 2.77 2.47 -17.31
CA ILE A 27 3.69 1.48 -17.89
C ILE A 27 2.96 0.58 -18.89
N GLU A 28 1.82 0.00 -18.51
CA GLU A 28 1.03 -0.85 -19.41
C GLU A 28 0.59 -0.06 -20.66
N PHE A 29 0.13 1.18 -20.48
CA PHE A 29 -0.32 2.04 -21.57
C PHE A 29 0.81 2.32 -22.58
N LYS A 30 2.02 2.63 -22.09
CA LYS A 30 3.21 2.92 -22.92
C LYS A 30 3.74 1.70 -23.68
N THR A 31 3.53 0.50 -23.13
CA THR A 31 4.22 -0.71 -23.61
C THR A 31 3.30 -1.73 -24.29
N VAL A 32 1.99 -1.61 -24.10
CA VAL A 32 0.99 -2.47 -24.73
C VAL A 32 0.19 -1.66 -25.75
N SER A 33 0.56 -1.79 -27.02
CA SER A 33 -0.05 -1.03 -28.11
C SER A 33 -1.49 -1.44 -28.40
N ASN A 34 -1.84 -2.72 -28.21
CA ASN A 34 -3.20 -3.22 -28.41
C ASN A 34 -4.08 -2.94 -27.18
N PRO A 35 -5.08 -2.04 -27.25
CA PRO A 35 -5.91 -1.70 -26.09
C PRO A 35 -6.72 -2.90 -25.55
N LYS A 36 -7.00 -3.92 -26.38
CA LYS A 36 -7.74 -5.11 -25.95
C LYS A 36 -6.94 -5.99 -24.98
N GLN A 37 -5.60 -5.92 -25.05
CA GLN A 37 -4.69 -6.70 -24.21
C GLN A 37 -4.38 -6.02 -22.87
N ARG A 38 -4.73 -4.74 -22.71
CA ARG A 38 -4.56 -4.00 -21.45
C ARG A 38 -5.56 -4.49 -20.41
N LYS A 39 -5.09 -4.64 -19.18
CA LYS A 39 -5.89 -5.12 -18.04
C LYS A 39 -6.00 -4.09 -16.92
N LEU A 40 -5.06 -3.15 -16.81
CA LEU A 40 -5.06 -2.15 -15.74
C LEU A 40 -5.95 -0.97 -16.13
N ALA A 41 -6.88 -0.60 -15.26
CA ALA A 41 -7.83 0.50 -15.48
C ALA A 41 -8.44 0.52 -16.89
N LYS A 42 -8.86 -0.68 -17.37
CA LYS A 42 -9.31 -0.85 -18.75
C LYS A 42 -10.50 0.05 -19.06
N GLY A 43 -10.35 0.84 -20.12
CA GLY A 43 -11.33 1.86 -20.52
C GLY A 43 -11.13 3.24 -19.86
N CYS A 44 -10.12 3.40 -19.00
CA CYS A 44 -9.64 4.73 -18.62
C CYS A 44 -8.76 5.28 -19.75
N VAL A 45 -9.28 6.25 -20.49
CA VAL A 45 -8.60 6.90 -21.63
C VAL A 45 -8.60 8.41 -21.45
N GLY A 46 -7.58 9.08 -22.01
CA GLY A 46 -7.49 10.53 -22.01
C GLY A 46 -8.49 11.19 -22.96
N ALA A 47 -8.52 12.52 -22.95
CA ALA A 47 -9.44 13.31 -23.78
C ALA A 47 -9.18 13.14 -25.29
N GLN A 48 -7.93 12.83 -25.67
CA GLN A 48 -7.52 12.56 -27.05
C GLN A 48 -7.00 11.13 -27.13
N SER A 49 -7.68 10.22 -27.81
CA SER A 49 -7.15 8.87 -28.02
C SER A 49 -5.99 8.93 -29.03
N PRO A 50 -4.85 8.27 -28.80
CA PRO A 50 -4.57 7.26 -27.76
C PRO A 50 -3.69 7.80 -26.61
N THR A 51 -4.17 8.76 -25.82
CA THR A 51 -3.47 9.23 -24.60
C THR A 51 -3.97 8.52 -23.33
N PRO A 52 -3.11 8.36 -22.30
CA PRO A 52 -3.55 7.84 -21.02
C PRO A 52 -4.50 8.83 -20.32
N CYS A 53 -5.38 8.32 -19.46
CA CYS A 53 -6.20 9.18 -18.62
C CYS A 53 -5.34 9.91 -17.58
N THR A 54 -5.77 11.11 -17.17
CA THR A 54 -5.12 11.87 -16.09
C THR A 54 -5.25 11.14 -14.76
N TYR A 55 -4.41 11.50 -13.77
CA TYR A 55 -4.50 10.92 -12.43
C TYR A 55 -5.90 11.08 -11.81
N LYS A 56 -6.49 12.28 -11.86
CA LYS A 56 -7.87 12.52 -11.40
C LYS A 56 -8.87 11.55 -12.04
N ASN A 57 -8.82 11.39 -13.36
CA ASN A 57 -9.74 10.51 -14.09
C ASN A 57 -9.48 9.03 -13.78
N PHE A 58 -8.22 8.64 -13.61
CA PHE A 58 -7.84 7.31 -13.13
C PHE A 58 -8.44 7.02 -11.77
N VAL A 59 -8.26 7.92 -10.81
CA VAL A 59 -8.82 7.78 -9.45
C VAL A 59 -10.35 7.65 -9.50
N LYS A 60 -11.02 8.53 -10.25
CA LYS A 60 -12.49 8.45 -10.45
C LYS A 60 -12.93 7.13 -11.11
N HIS A 61 -12.11 6.58 -12.00
CA HIS A 61 -12.39 5.33 -12.69
C HIS A 61 -12.38 4.14 -11.72
N ILE A 62 -11.33 4.05 -10.89
CA ILE A 62 -11.06 2.89 -10.04
C ILE A 62 -11.73 2.93 -8.66
N LEU A 63 -12.32 4.05 -8.24
CA LEU A 63 -13.05 4.11 -6.96
C LEU A 63 -14.41 3.42 -7.04
N TYR A 64 -14.88 2.89 -5.92
CA TYR A 64 -16.24 2.38 -5.78
C TYR A 64 -17.27 3.50 -5.88
N ARG A 65 -18.50 3.20 -6.35
CA ARG A 65 -19.52 4.20 -6.70
C ARG A 65 -19.74 5.29 -5.64
N GLY A 66 -19.81 4.91 -4.35
CA GLY A 66 -20.02 5.86 -3.25
C GLY A 66 -18.86 6.84 -3.04
N GLU A 67 -17.64 6.44 -3.38
CA GLU A 67 -16.43 7.22 -3.16
C GLU A 67 -16.05 8.12 -4.35
N LYS A 68 -16.65 7.92 -5.52
CA LYS A 68 -16.31 8.69 -6.74
C LYS A 68 -16.57 10.19 -6.61
N LEU A 69 -17.59 10.58 -5.84
CA LEU A 69 -17.97 11.99 -5.69
C LEU A 69 -16.90 12.82 -4.96
N GLN A 70 -16.10 12.19 -4.10
CA GLN A 70 -15.04 12.89 -3.39
C GLN A 70 -13.98 13.46 -4.34
N VAL A 71 -13.83 12.90 -5.55
CA VAL A 71 -12.88 13.39 -6.56
C VAL A 71 -13.20 14.81 -7.03
N GLU A 72 -14.47 15.24 -6.88
CA GLU A 72 -14.91 16.59 -7.23
C GLU A 72 -14.95 17.54 -6.03
N ASP A 73 -14.73 17.04 -4.80
CA ASP A 73 -14.61 17.90 -3.61
C ASP A 73 -13.37 18.78 -3.76
N VAL A 74 -13.55 20.09 -3.56
CA VAL A 74 -12.50 21.12 -3.67
C VAL A 74 -11.26 20.73 -2.87
N LYS A 75 -11.43 20.12 -1.69
CA LYS A 75 -10.29 19.73 -0.85
C LYS A 75 -9.44 18.62 -1.49
N PHE A 76 -9.97 17.81 -2.38
CA PHE A 76 -9.20 16.75 -3.05
C PHE A 76 -8.80 17.11 -4.47
N ARG A 77 -9.69 17.81 -5.18
CA ARG A 77 -9.55 18.19 -6.58
C ARG A 77 -8.17 18.78 -6.89
N ASP A 78 -7.74 19.79 -6.15
CA ASP A 78 -6.48 20.48 -6.43
C ASP A 78 -5.26 19.56 -6.28
N THR A 79 -5.32 18.57 -5.38
CA THR A 79 -4.24 17.58 -5.24
C THR A 79 -4.29 16.53 -6.34
N LEU A 80 -5.49 16.10 -6.74
CA LEU A 80 -5.67 15.13 -7.82
C LEU A 80 -5.27 15.70 -9.19
N ASP A 81 -5.57 16.97 -9.45
CA ASP A 81 -5.22 17.66 -10.69
C ASP A 81 -3.73 17.95 -10.79
N ASN A 82 -3.06 18.21 -9.67
CA ASN A 82 -1.62 18.55 -9.62
C ASN A 82 -0.71 17.39 -9.21
N ALA A 83 -1.21 16.14 -9.18
CA ALA A 83 -0.41 14.99 -8.74
C ALA A 83 0.86 14.77 -9.58
N GLY A 84 0.81 15.10 -10.87
CA GLY A 84 1.96 14.98 -11.78
C GLY A 84 3.11 15.94 -11.48
N THR A 85 2.84 17.07 -10.81
CA THR A 85 3.84 18.10 -10.48
C THR A 85 4.21 18.10 -8.98
N ALA A 86 3.27 17.77 -8.10
CA ALA A 86 3.52 17.71 -6.66
C ALA A 86 4.44 16.54 -6.24
N GLY A 87 4.51 15.49 -7.06
CA GLY A 87 5.28 14.27 -6.77
C GLY A 87 4.56 13.32 -5.82
N ILE A 88 5.12 12.11 -5.66
CA ILE A 88 4.47 10.98 -5.00
C ILE A 88 4.25 11.23 -3.50
N THR A 89 5.28 11.70 -2.79
CA THR A 89 5.23 11.90 -1.33
C THR A 89 4.23 12.98 -0.94
N GLU A 90 4.27 14.14 -1.58
CA GLU A 90 3.38 15.26 -1.26
C GLU A 90 1.92 14.93 -1.63
N THR A 91 1.70 14.28 -2.78
CA THR A 91 0.35 13.83 -3.18
C THR A 91 -0.20 12.83 -2.16
N SER A 92 0.60 11.83 -1.74
CA SER A 92 0.19 10.86 -0.70
C SER A 92 -0.18 11.57 0.60
N LYS A 93 0.69 12.46 1.08
CA LYS A 93 0.50 13.24 2.30
C LYS A 93 -0.79 14.04 2.26
N ARG A 94 -0.99 14.87 1.24
CA ARG A 94 -2.16 15.77 1.13
C ARG A 94 -3.48 14.99 1.09
N LEU A 95 -3.54 13.92 0.30
CA LEU A 95 -4.74 13.08 0.23
C LEU A 95 -5.02 12.41 1.58
N ARG A 96 -3.99 11.87 2.24
CA ARG A 96 -4.10 11.22 3.56
C ARG A 96 -4.59 12.21 4.63
N GLU A 97 -3.95 13.37 4.75
CA GLU A 97 -4.27 14.39 5.75
C GLU A 97 -5.67 14.96 5.58
N ARG A 98 -6.16 15.03 4.33
CA ARG A 98 -7.53 15.46 4.01
C ARG A 98 -8.59 14.35 4.13
N GLY A 99 -8.16 13.15 4.52
CA GLY A 99 -9.06 12.03 4.81
C GLY A 99 -9.62 11.32 3.57
N PHE A 100 -8.89 11.32 2.46
CA PHE A 100 -9.29 10.66 1.22
C PHE A 100 -9.58 9.17 1.44
N LYS A 101 -10.70 8.67 0.91
CA LYS A 101 -11.18 7.30 1.08
C LYS A 101 -10.85 6.47 -0.13
N CYS A 102 -9.92 5.55 0.03
CA CYS A 102 -9.44 4.66 -1.02
C CYS A 102 -10.24 3.35 -1.10
N VAL A 103 -11.56 3.42 -1.31
CA VAL A 103 -12.36 2.21 -1.54
C VAL A 103 -12.42 1.94 -3.03
N TYR A 104 -11.71 0.92 -3.50
CA TYR A 104 -11.57 0.63 -4.92
C TYR A 104 -12.68 -0.30 -5.44
N ASP A 105 -13.13 -0.02 -6.67
CA ASP A 105 -13.75 -1.02 -7.53
C ASP A 105 -12.63 -1.86 -8.17
N LEU A 106 -12.33 -3.01 -7.56
CA LEU A 106 -11.24 -3.88 -8.01
C LEU A 106 -11.39 -4.35 -9.45
N SER A 107 -12.63 -4.53 -9.92
CA SER A 107 -12.92 -4.95 -11.30
C SER A 107 -12.59 -3.85 -12.33
N ARG A 108 -12.66 -2.59 -11.89
CA ARG A 108 -12.23 -1.43 -12.67
C ARG A 108 -10.73 -1.22 -12.57
N LEU A 109 -10.11 -1.56 -11.45
CA LEU A 109 -8.66 -1.44 -11.27
C LEU A 109 -7.88 -2.48 -12.10
N VAL A 110 -8.30 -3.75 -12.03
CA VAL A 110 -7.70 -4.86 -12.77
C VAL A 110 -8.79 -5.71 -13.41
N GLU A 111 -8.74 -5.88 -14.72
CA GLU A 111 -9.65 -6.77 -15.45
C GLU A 111 -9.59 -8.20 -14.88
N GLY A 112 -10.75 -8.75 -14.53
CA GLY A 112 -10.89 -10.09 -13.94
C GLY A 112 -10.78 -10.14 -12.41
N ALA A 113 -10.45 -9.03 -11.74
CA ALA A 113 -10.51 -8.98 -10.28
C ALA A 113 -11.96 -8.82 -9.79
N GLY A 114 -12.38 -9.69 -8.88
CA GLY A 114 -13.71 -9.66 -8.26
C GLY A 114 -13.73 -8.83 -6.98
N LYS A 115 -14.92 -8.53 -6.47
CA LYS A 115 -15.11 -7.80 -5.19
C LYS A 115 -14.47 -8.50 -3.99
N ALA A 116 -14.38 -9.83 -4.03
CA ALA A 116 -13.82 -10.65 -2.96
C ALA A 116 -12.32 -10.98 -3.17
N THR A 117 -11.68 -10.40 -4.19
CA THR A 117 -10.26 -10.65 -4.46
C THR A 117 -9.42 -10.09 -3.29
N PRO A 118 -8.58 -10.92 -2.66
CA PRO A 118 -7.60 -10.47 -1.67
C PRO A 118 -6.76 -9.32 -2.21
N PHE A 119 -6.53 -8.28 -1.40
CA PHE A 119 -5.85 -7.08 -1.91
C PHE A 119 -4.39 -7.36 -2.29
N SER A 120 -3.70 -8.27 -1.60
CA SER A 120 -2.39 -8.80 -1.99
C SER A 120 -2.38 -9.40 -3.41
N LYS A 121 -3.48 -10.05 -3.82
CA LYS A 121 -3.64 -10.60 -5.18
C LYS A 121 -3.86 -9.53 -6.24
N VAL A 122 -4.34 -8.35 -5.86
CA VAL A 122 -4.39 -7.19 -6.78
C VAL A 122 -2.97 -6.74 -7.12
N PHE A 123 -2.08 -6.63 -6.12
CA PHE A 123 -0.66 -6.32 -6.37
C PHE A 123 0.02 -7.38 -7.23
N GLU A 124 -0.30 -8.67 -7.03
CA GLU A 124 0.19 -9.76 -7.89
C GLU A 124 -0.26 -9.61 -9.33
N ALA A 125 -1.54 -9.30 -9.55
CA ALA A 125 -2.05 -9.12 -10.91
C ALA A 125 -1.43 -7.90 -11.60
N VAL A 126 -1.19 -6.81 -10.85
CA VAL A 126 -0.48 -5.62 -11.34
C VAL A 126 0.97 -5.95 -11.68
N GLU A 127 1.67 -6.68 -10.83
CA GLU A 127 3.04 -7.16 -11.07
C GLU A 127 3.15 -7.91 -12.40
N GLU A 128 2.26 -8.88 -12.61
CA GLU A 128 2.23 -9.69 -13.83
C GLU A 128 2.03 -8.86 -15.09
N GLN A 129 1.32 -7.72 -15.00
CA GLN A 129 1.16 -6.83 -16.16
C GLN A 129 2.40 -6.00 -16.49
N ILE A 130 3.31 -5.77 -15.54
CA ILE A 130 4.40 -4.81 -15.73
C ILE A 130 5.81 -5.42 -15.61
N LYS A 131 5.96 -6.60 -15.01
CA LYS A 131 7.27 -7.16 -14.63
C LYS A 131 8.30 -7.21 -15.76
N GLU A 132 7.91 -7.62 -16.96
CA GLU A 132 8.80 -7.72 -18.13
C GLU A 132 9.11 -6.35 -18.77
N LYS A 133 8.33 -5.32 -18.44
CA LYS A 133 8.44 -3.97 -18.99
C LYS A 133 9.27 -3.05 -18.11
N LEU A 134 9.50 -3.41 -16.84
CA LEU A 134 10.18 -2.57 -15.87
C LEU A 134 11.63 -2.27 -16.24
N SER A 135 12.30 -3.08 -17.07
CA SER A 135 13.68 -2.81 -17.52
C SER A 135 13.78 -1.79 -18.66
N LEU A 136 12.67 -1.42 -19.30
CA LEU A 136 12.67 -0.50 -20.44
C LEU A 136 12.99 0.93 -19.98
N SER A 137 13.86 1.62 -20.72
CA SER A 137 14.21 3.03 -20.45
C SER A 137 13.01 3.98 -20.62
N SER A 138 12.08 3.65 -21.52
CA SER A 138 10.87 4.44 -21.79
C SER A 138 9.90 4.56 -20.61
N VAL A 139 10.10 3.74 -19.57
CA VAL A 139 9.27 3.72 -18.35
C VAL A 139 10.04 4.06 -17.08
N GLU A 140 11.26 4.60 -17.20
CA GLU A 140 12.12 4.91 -16.05
C GLU A 140 11.44 5.87 -15.05
N SER A 141 10.72 6.88 -15.54
CA SER A 141 10.00 7.84 -14.69
C SER A 141 8.93 7.15 -13.85
N GLU A 142 8.07 6.33 -14.46
CA GLU A 142 7.04 5.56 -13.76
C GLU A 142 7.66 4.56 -12.78
N ARG A 143 8.75 3.90 -13.18
CA ARG A 143 9.51 2.97 -12.32
C ARG A 143 10.01 3.69 -11.07
N ASN A 144 10.61 4.87 -11.22
CA ASN A 144 11.13 5.65 -10.09
C ASN A 144 9.99 6.15 -9.17
N ASN A 145 8.87 6.59 -9.74
CA ASN A 145 7.68 6.93 -8.98
C ASN A 145 7.13 5.74 -8.18
N MET A 146 7.12 4.54 -8.78
CA MET A 146 6.73 3.32 -8.09
C MET A 146 7.67 2.94 -6.94
N LYS A 147 8.99 3.16 -7.07
CA LYS A 147 9.94 2.95 -5.95
C LYS A 147 9.51 3.75 -4.72
N THR A 148 9.21 5.03 -4.92
CA THR A 148 8.73 5.93 -3.86
C THR A 148 7.36 5.50 -3.33
N ALA A 149 6.40 5.22 -4.21
CA ALA A 149 5.06 4.80 -3.81
C ALA A 149 5.10 3.52 -2.96
N LEU A 150 5.82 2.49 -3.42
CA LEU A 150 5.99 1.23 -2.67
C LEU A 150 6.67 1.44 -1.30
N LYS A 151 7.60 2.38 -1.19
CA LYS A 151 8.22 2.74 0.11
C LYS A 151 7.17 3.29 1.07
N LEU A 152 6.36 4.23 0.61
CA LEU A 152 5.28 4.83 1.41
C LEU A 152 4.20 3.81 1.79
N ILE A 153 3.81 2.93 0.86
CA ILE A 153 2.84 1.85 1.13
C ILE A 153 3.37 0.96 2.26
N LYS A 154 4.64 0.51 2.17
CA LYS A 154 5.26 -0.32 3.21
C LYS A 154 5.27 0.39 4.56
N GLN A 155 5.72 1.64 4.60
CA GLN A 155 5.78 2.43 5.84
C GLN A 155 4.40 2.60 6.48
N ASN A 156 3.40 3.02 5.72
CA ASN A 156 2.04 3.22 6.22
C ASN A 156 1.37 1.92 6.64
N ARG A 157 1.53 0.84 5.87
CA ARG A 157 0.99 -0.48 6.25
C ARG A 157 1.66 -1.02 7.51
N VAL A 158 2.96 -0.84 7.70
CA VAL A 158 3.68 -1.20 8.93
C VAL A 158 3.18 -0.38 10.12
N ALA A 159 3.05 0.94 9.95
CA ALA A 159 2.55 1.84 10.99
C ALA A 159 1.12 1.45 11.43
N ASP A 160 0.22 1.15 10.48
CA ASP A 160 -1.12 0.65 10.80
C ASP A 160 -1.10 -0.67 11.56
N ASN A 161 -0.17 -1.56 11.21
CA ASN A 161 -0.12 -2.89 11.79
C ASN A 161 0.53 -2.89 13.19
N MET A 162 1.33 -1.87 13.50
CA MET A 162 2.14 -1.86 14.73
C MET A 162 1.30 -1.89 16.00
N LYS A 163 0.13 -1.24 16.02
CA LYS A 163 -0.79 -1.27 17.17
C LYS A 163 -1.21 -2.70 17.55
N TYR A 164 -1.35 -3.59 16.58
CA TYR A 164 -1.69 -4.99 16.82
C TYR A 164 -0.48 -5.80 17.26
N PHE A 165 0.70 -5.57 16.65
CA PHE A 165 1.95 -6.20 17.10
C PHE A 165 2.24 -5.91 18.56
N ILE A 166 2.21 -4.64 18.94
CA ILE A 166 2.52 -4.19 20.29
C ILE A 166 1.56 -4.84 21.28
N LYS A 167 0.25 -4.76 21.02
CA LYS A 167 -0.77 -5.33 21.90
C LYS A 167 -0.57 -6.84 22.11
N GLU A 168 -0.35 -7.59 21.04
CA GLU A 168 -0.15 -9.05 21.12
C GLU A 168 1.18 -9.41 21.77
N LEU A 169 2.22 -8.62 21.53
CA LEU A 169 3.53 -8.79 22.14
C LEU A 169 3.46 -8.57 23.65
N GLU A 170 2.88 -7.45 24.10
CA GLU A 170 2.68 -7.12 25.51
C GLU A 170 1.83 -8.18 26.22
N THR A 171 0.74 -8.62 25.59
CA THR A 171 -0.13 -9.68 26.13
C THR A 171 0.61 -10.99 26.37
N ARG A 172 1.47 -11.39 25.42
CA ARG A 172 2.19 -12.67 25.49
C ARG A 172 3.38 -12.66 26.43
N MET A 173 4.00 -11.50 26.58
CA MET A 173 5.17 -11.35 27.45
C MET A 173 4.78 -10.92 28.87
N GLY A 174 3.54 -10.50 29.10
CA GLY A 174 3.07 -10.06 30.41
C GLY A 174 3.70 -8.75 30.88
N ILE A 175 4.26 -7.96 29.96
CA ILE A 175 4.96 -6.70 30.24
C ILE A 175 4.56 -5.62 29.24
N GLU A 176 4.70 -4.36 29.64
CA GLU A 176 4.50 -3.23 28.73
C GLU A 176 5.80 -2.87 28.01
N PHE A 177 5.75 -2.80 26.68
CA PHE A 177 6.92 -2.39 25.90
C PHE A 177 7.05 -0.86 25.91
N VAL A 178 8.28 -0.37 26.08
CA VAL A 178 8.61 1.03 25.86
C VAL A 178 8.30 1.39 24.40
N LYS A 179 7.58 2.49 24.20
CA LYS A 179 7.15 2.97 22.88
C LYS A 179 7.90 4.25 22.54
N SER A 180 8.35 4.36 21.30
CA SER A 180 8.99 5.57 20.80
C SER A 180 8.30 6.10 19.55
N PRO A 181 8.23 7.43 19.38
CA PRO A 181 7.60 8.02 18.20
C PRO A 181 8.44 7.77 16.95
N ARG A 182 7.74 7.60 15.83
CA ARG A 182 8.28 7.50 14.48
C ARG A 182 7.36 8.25 13.51
N THR A 183 7.90 8.63 12.37
CA THR A 183 7.13 9.31 11.31
C THR A 183 7.44 8.64 9.98
N THR A 184 6.42 8.41 9.15
CA THR A 184 6.60 7.97 7.76
C THR A 184 7.14 9.11 6.90
N ASP A 185 7.69 8.81 5.73
CA ASP A 185 8.25 9.86 4.86
C ASP A 185 7.18 10.84 4.36
N ASP A 186 5.92 10.41 4.28
CA ASP A 186 4.77 11.26 3.96
C ASP A 186 4.12 11.91 5.21
N GLY A 187 4.81 11.92 6.36
CA GLY A 187 4.47 12.73 7.53
C GLY A 187 3.50 12.08 8.53
N ARG A 188 3.24 10.78 8.46
CA ARG A 188 2.34 10.10 9.40
C ARG A 188 3.08 9.71 10.67
N ALA A 189 2.66 10.26 11.81
CA ALA A 189 3.14 9.83 13.11
C ALA A 189 2.63 8.43 13.48
N TRP A 190 3.49 7.62 14.10
CA TRP A 190 3.17 6.31 14.66
C TRP A 190 4.16 5.96 15.79
N GLN A 191 3.96 4.83 16.46
CA GLN A 191 4.82 4.38 17.55
C GLN A 191 5.36 2.99 17.25
N VAL A 192 6.66 2.78 17.54
CA VAL A 192 7.31 1.47 17.51
C VAL A 192 7.61 1.00 18.94
N TYR A 193 7.70 -0.31 19.15
CA TYR A 193 8.19 -0.86 20.42
C TYR A 193 9.73 -0.89 20.44
N GLU A 194 10.30 -0.64 21.61
CA GLU A 194 11.73 -0.51 21.82
C GLU A 194 12.25 -1.64 22.72
N THR A 195 12.84 -2.65 22.09
CA THR A 195 13.22 -3.88 22.79
C THR A 195 14.35 -3.67 23.81
N LYS A 196 15.35 -2.82 23.51
CA LYS A 196 16.50 -2.60 24.40
C LYS A 196 16.09 -1.82 25.64
N GLU A 197 15.32 -0.76 25.43
CA GLU A 197 14.79 0.11 26.46
C GLU A 197 13.81 -0.65 27.36
N THR A 198 13.00 -1.54 26.77
CA THR A 198 12.15 -2.45 27.54
C THR A 198 12.99 -3.42 28.37
N ALA A 199 14.07 -4.00 27.83
CA ALA A 199 14.97 -4.87 28.60
C ALA A 199 15.59 -4.15 29.80
N SER A 200 15.98 -2.88 29.66
CA SER A 200 16.49 -2.08 30.78
C SER A 200 15.44 -1.83 31.87
N LYS A 201 14.15 -1.71 31.50
CA LYS A 201 13.05 -1.56 32.45
C LYS A 201 12.72 -2.87 33.19
N TYR A 202 12.98 -4.01 32.54
CA TYR A 202 12.67 -5.34 33.07
C TYR A 202 13.93 -6.23 33.09
N PRO A 203 14.93 -5.91 33.93
CA PRO A 203 16.23 -6.59 33.93
C PRO A 203 16.17 -8.06 34.34
N ILE A 204 15.07 -8.51 34.95
CA ILE A 204 14.85 -9.91 35.36
C ILE A 204 14.51 -10.81 34.15
N HIS A 205 14.24 -10.22 32.97
CA HIS A 205 13.97 -10.97 31.74
C HIS A 205 15.23 -11.09 30.87
N ASP A 206 16.15 -11.98 31.23
CA ASP A 206 17.44 -12.19 30.55
C ASP A 206 17.31 -12.49 29.03
N ASN A 207 16.17 -13.03 28.59
CA ASN A 207 15.90 -13.40 27.20
C ASN A 207 14.86 -12.53 26.49
N LEU A 208 14.49 -11.37 27.06
CA LEU A 208 13.41 -10.50 26.54
C LEU A 208 13.54 -10.22 25.04
N SER A 209 14.75 -9.89 24.59
CA SER A 209 14.99 -9.56 23.18
C SER A 209 14.72 -10.74 22.25
N LYS A 210 15.13 -11.94 22.65
CA LYS A 210 14.98 -13.16 21.85
C LYS A 210 13.52 -13.60 21.82
N GLU A 211 12.85 -13.61 22.97
CA GLU A 211 11.43 -13.94 23.08
C GLU A 211 10.55 -12.99 22.27
N ALA A 212 10.83 -11.68 22.35
CA ALA A 212 10.11 -10.68 21.57
C ALA A 212 10.27 -10.90 20.06
N GLN A 213 11.50 -11.19 19.60
CA GLN A 213 11.76 -11.50 18.19
C GLN A 213 11.02 -12.76 17.73
N ASP A 214 10.98 -13.80 18.56
CA ASP A 214 10.28 -15.05 18.26
C ASP A 214 8.76 -14.85 18.16
N ILE A 215 8.17 -14.08 19.08
CA ILE A 215 6.74 -13.73 19.03
C ILE A 215 6.43 -12.92 17.77
N VAL A 216 7.24 -11.89 17.47
CA VAL A 216 7.07 -11.05 16.29
C VAL A 216 7.20 -11.86 15.00
N LYS A 217 8.13 -12.81 14.94
CA LYS A 217 8.26 -13.73 13.80
C LYS A 217 7.01 -14.60 13.66
N LYS A 218 6.53 -15.21 14.75
CA LYS A 218 5.30 -16.03 14.73
C LYS A 218 4.06 -15.21 14.31
N LEU A 219 3.95 -13.96 14.74
CA LEU A 219 2.91 -13.03 14.30
C LEU A 219 2.99 -12.76 12.79
N ARG A 220 4.18 -12.44 12.27
CA ARG A 220 4.39 -12.22 10.82
C ARG A 220 4.11 -13.46 9.98
N ASP A 221 4.48 -14.64 10.48
CA ASP A 221 4.24 -15.92 9.84
C ASP A 221 2.76 -16.37 9.92
N GLY A 222 1.88 -15.61 10.59
CA GLY A 222 0.48 -15.98 10.80
C GLY A 222 0.30 -17.19 11.72
N LYS A 223 1.34 -17.57 12.48
CA LYS A 223 1.30 -18.69 13.45
C LYS A 223 0.57 -18.29 14.74
N ILE A 224 0.38 -17.00 14.98
CA ILE A 224 -0.43 -16.45 16.06
C ILE A 224 -1.69 -15.83 15.44
N VAL A 225 -2.86 -16.28 15.91
CA VAL A 225 -4.14 -15.73 15.49
C VAL A 225 -4.41 -14.45 16.26
N VAL A 226 -4.43 -13.32 15.54
CA VAL A 226 -4.89 -12.04 16.05
C VAL A 226 -6.39 -11.93 15.76
N LYS A 227 -7.20 -11.54 16.75
CA LYS A 227 -8.67 -11.44 16.57
C LYS A 227 -9.08 -10.44 15.49
N ASP A 228 -8.25 -9.43 15.24
CA ASP A 228 -8.49 -8.41 14.23
C ASP A 228 -8.02 -8.86 12.84
N TRP A 229 -9.00 -9.09 11.96
CA TRP A 229 -8.78 -9.56 10.59
C TRP A 229 -7.99 -8.59 9.71
N SER A 230 -7.90 -7.30 10.07
CA SER A 230 -7.07 -6.33 9.34
C SER A 230 -5.57 -6.63 9.49
N PHE A 231 -5.15 -7.27 10.58
CA PHE A 231 -3.74 -7.61 10.82
C PHE A 231 -3.14 -8.46 9.68
N LEU A 232 -3.83 -9.56 9.34
CA LEU A 232 -3.39 -10.51 8.32
C LEU A 232 -3.39 -9.89 6.92
N SER A 233 -4.41 -9.08 6.60
CA SER A 233 -4.47 -8.35 5.32
C SER A 233 -3.30 -7.38 5.17
N HIS A 234 -3.00 -6.60 6.21
CA HIS A 234 -1.83 -5.72 6.21
C HIS A 234 -0.52 -6.49 6.05
N GLN A 235 -0.35 -7.64 6.72
CA GLN A 235 0.85 -8.47 6.55
C GLN A 235 1.00 -9.00 5.12
N ALA A 236 -0.07 -9.53 4.53
CA ALA A 236 -0.05 -10.04 3.16
C ALA A 236 0.37 -8.97 2.15
N VAL A 237 -0.18 -7.75 2.28
CA VAL A 237 0.20 -6.61 1.44
C VAL A 237 1.64 -6.19 1.69
N ILE A 238 2.12 -6.13 2.94
CA ILE A 238 3.52 -5.77 3.25
C ILE A 238 4.50 -6.74 2.60
N VAL A 239 4.23 -8.04 2.65
CA VAL A 239 5.08 -9.07 2.02
C VAL A 239 5.13 -8.82 0.51
N LYS A 240 3.97 -8.66 -0.13
CA LYS A 240 3.89 -8.46 -1.58
C LYS A 240 4.56 -7.16 -2.03
N VAL A 241 4.38 -6.08 -1.28
CA VAL A 241 5.03 -4.79 -1.53
C VAL A 241 6.55 -4.92 -1.41
N LYS A 242 7.08 -5.68 -0.44
CA LYS A 242 8.54 -5.90 -0.32
C LYS A 242 9.11 -6.64 -1.52
N ASP A 243 8.40 -7.63 -2.04
CA ASP A 243 8.87 -8.37 -3.21
C ASP A 243 8.82 -7.50 -4.47
N LEU A 244 7.75 -6.73 -4.67
CA LEU A 244 7.67 -5.71 -5.70
C LEU A 244 8.77 -4.64 -5.59
N GLN A 245 9.10 -4.19 -4.38
CA GLN A 245 10.20 -3.24 -4.16
C GLN A 245 11.53 -3.82 -4.65
N LYS A 246 11.81 -5.10 -4.34
CA LYS A 246 13.03 -5.77 -4.82
C LYS A 246 13.04 -5.84 -6.35
N LEU A 247 11.91 -6.18 -6.97
CA LEU A 247 11.79 -6.26 -8.43
C LEU A 247 12.06 -4.89 -9.08
N VAL A 248 11.33 -3.86 -8.66
CA VAL A 248 11.43 -2.51 -9.23
C VAL A 248 12.82 -1.90 -8.98
N ASN A 249 13.50 -2.24 -7.88
CA ASN A 249 14.86 -1.76 -7.59
C ASN A 249 15.97 -2.48 -8.37
N LYS A 250 15.71 -3.68 -8.89
CA LYS A 250 16.68 -4.43 -9.72
C LYS A 250 16.69 -3.95 -11.18
N CYS A 251 15.59 -3.38 -11.63
CA CYS A 251 15.42 -2.82 -12.97
C CYS A 251 15.74 -1.32 -13.00
#